data_AF-A0A7C4BAM6-F1
#
_entry.id   AF-A0A7C4BAM6-F1
#
_cell.length_a   1.000
_cell.length_b   1.000
_cell.length_c   1.000
_cell.angle_alpha   90.00
_cell.angle_beta   90.00
_cell.angle_gamma   90.00
#
_symmetry.space_group_name_H-M   'P 1'
#
loop_
_entity.id
_entity.type
_entity.pdbx_description
1 polymer ?
#
loop_
_entity_poly.entity_id
_entity_poly.type
_entity_poly.pdbx_seq_one_letter_code
_entity_poly.pdbx_strand_id
1 'polypeptide(L)'
;MKELWDSFIMLFIVLDSVGNIPIFYSLTGRLSESERRRVFAKSVAVASALLLVFAVFGYGFFEYYSVTFSDFKIAGGVLLLLI
;
A
#
# COMPACT_ATOMS: atom_id res chain seq x y z
N MET A 1 7.85 -9.41 -18.90
CA MET A 1 8.83 -9.56 -17.79
C MET A 1 9.38 -8.21 -17.32
N LYS A 2 9.89 -7.33 -18.19
CA LYS A 2 10.32 -5.97 -17.79
C LYS A 2 9.21 -5.16 -17.09
N GLU A 3 8.02 -5.10 -17.69
CA GLU A 3 6.91 -4.31 -17.12
C GLU A 3 6.45 -4.79 -15.74
N LEU A 4 6.53 -6.10 -15.48
CA LEU A 4 6.20 -6.66 -14.16
C LEU A 4 7.24 -6.23 -13.11
N TRP A 5 8.52 -6.17 -13.50
CA TRP A 5 9.59 -5.69 -12.62
C TRP A 5 9.44 -4.20 -12.31
N ASP A 6 9.15 -3.38 -13.33
CA ASP A 6 8.95 -1.94 -13.14
C ASP A 6 7.75 -1.67 -12.22
N SER A 7 6.64 -2.40 -12.44
CA SER A 7 5.45 -2.32 -11.59
C SER A 7 5.71 -2.79 -10.16
N PHE A 8 6.48 -3.86 -9.98
CA PHE A 8 6.86 -4.36 -8.66
C PHE A 8 7.70 -3.32 -7.90
N ILE A 9 8.72 -2.75 -8.56
CA ILE A 9 9.57 -1.72 -7.95
C ILE A 9 8.74 -0.49 -7.58
N MET A 10 7.84 -0.06 -8.46
CA MET A 10 6.94 1.07 -8.19
C MET A 10 6.05 0.80 -6.97
N LEU A 11 5.41 -0.37 -6.90
CA LEU A 11 4.59 -0.75 -5.75
C LEU A 11 5.43 -0.86 -4.46
N PHE A 12 6.64 -1.42 -4.53
CA PHE A 12 7.52 -1.53 -3.37
C PHE A 12 7.88 -0.18 -2.78
N ILE A 13 8.16 0.81 -3.64
CA ILE A 13 8.44 2.20 -3.26
C ILE A 13 7.18 2.86 -2.68
N VAL A 14 6.03 2.75 -3.36
CA VAL A 14 4.77 3.39 -2.95
C VAL A 14 4.24 2.86 -1.62
N LEU A 15 4.42 1.56 -1.34
CA LEU A 15 4.00 0.94 -0.07
C LEU A 15 4.92 1.25 1.11
N ASP A 16 6.03 1.97 0.87
CA ASP A 16 7.05 2.29 1.87
C ASP A 16 7.48 1.06 2.70
N SER A 17 7.85 0.00 1.99
CA SER A 17 8.15 -1.30 2.62
C SER A 17 9.31 -1.20 3.64
N VAL A 18 10.25 -0.28 3.42
CA VAL A 18 11.41 -0.08 4.29
C VAL A 18 11.08 0.85 5.47
N GLY A 19 10.42 1.99 5.23
CA GLY A 19 10.06 2.94 6.29
C GLY A 19 9.06 2.38 7.29
N ASN A 20 8.21 1.43 6.86
CA ASN A 20 7.26 0.77 7.74
C ASN A 20 7.89 -0.23 8.73
N ILE A 21 9.13 -0.69 8.54
CA ILE A 21 9.81 -1.63 9.45
C ILE A 21 9.93 -1.07 10.88
N PRO A 22 10.58 0.09 11.11
CA PRO A 22 10.71 0.65 12.46
C PRO A 22 9.36 1.03 13.08
N ILE A 23 8.38 1.46 12.27
CA ILE A 23 7.02 1.76 12.73
C ILE A 23 6.33 0.47 13.23
N PHE A 24 6.43 -0.62 12.48
CA PHE A 24 5.87 -1.90 12.89
C PHE A 24 6.54 -2.40 14.18
N TYR A 25 7.87 -2.29 14.28
CA TYR A 25 8.59 -2.69 15.49
C TYR A 25 8.23 -1.84 16.71
N SER A 26 8.08 -0.53 16.55
CA SER A 26 7.70 0.35 17.67
C SER A 26 6.29 0.07 18.18
N LEU A 27 5.35 -0.25 17.27
CA LEU A 27 3.96 -0.57 17.60
C LEU A 27 3.79 -2.00 18.17
N THR A 28 4.67 -2.94 17.80
CA THR A 28 4.58 -4.34 18.23
C THR A 28 5.59 -4.75 19.29
N GLY A 29 6.45 -3.84 19.75
CA GLY A 29 7.55 -4.15 20.66
C GLY A 29 7.15 -4.70 22.04
N ARG A 30 5.89 -4.55 22.45
CA ARG A 30 5.35 -5.11 23.72
C ARG A 30 4.66 -6.46 23.56
N LEU A 31 4.51 -6.96 22.34
CA LEU A 31 3.81 -8.20 22.04
C LEU A 31 4.75 -9.41 22.15
N SER A 32 4.19 -10.57 22.50
CA SER A 32 4.93 -11.83 22.36
C SER A 32 5.22 -12.14 20.89
N GLU A 33 6.23 -12.97 20.60
CA GLU A 33 6.56 -13.34 19.22
C GLU A 33 5.37 -13.95 18.45
N SER A 34 4.55 -14.73 19.16
CA SER A 34 3.36 -15.37 18.60
C SER A 34 2.29 -14.35 18.17
N GLU A 35 2.06 -13.32 18.99
CA GLU A 35 1.12 -12.25 18.71
C GLU A 35 1.65 -11.35 17.60
N ARG A 36 2.95 -11.01 17.63
CA ARG A 36 3.60 -10.23 16.57
C ARG A 36 3.45 -10.90 15.21
N ARG A 37 3.65 -12.23 15.13
CA ARG A 37 3.49 -12.98 13.88
C ARG A 37 2.04 -13.00 13.38
N ARG A 38 1.07 -13.06 14.29
CA ARG A 38 -0.36 -12.96 13.95
C ARG A 38 -0.73 -11.58 13.42
N VAL A 39 -0.21 -10.52 14.04
CA VAL A 39 -0.40 -9.14 13.58
C VAL A 39 0.23 -8.96 12.20
N PHE A 40 1.46 -9.42 11.99
CA PHE A 40 2.13 -9.37 10.69
C PHE A 40 1.31 -10.04 9.59
N ALA A 41 0.87 -11.29 9.80
CA ALA A 41 0.07 -12.02 8.83
C ALA A 41 -1.26 -11.32 8.53
N LYS A 42 -1.92 -10.77 9.55
CA LYS A 42 -3.16 -10.00 9.39
C LYS A 42 -2.92 -8.72 8.58
N SER A 43 -1.87 -7.96 8.87
CA SER A 43 -1.52 -6.75 8.13
C SER A 43 -1.24 -7.03 6.67
N VAL A 44 -0.46 -8.07 6.37
CA VAL A 44 -0.19 -8.50 4.98
C VAL A 44 -1.49 -8.90 4.29
N ALA A 45 -2.34 -9.71 4.94
CA ALA A 45 -3.61 -10.14 4.35
C ALA A 45 -4.55 -8.96 4.05
N VAL A 46 -4.65 -7.99 4.96
CA VAL A 46 -5.47 -6.77 4.76
C VAL A 46 -4.90 -5.91 3.63
N ALA A 47 -3.59 -5.69 3.60
CA ALA A 47 -2.95 -4.92 2.53
C ALA A 47 -3.14 -5.58 1.16
N SER A 48 -2.93 -6.90 1.07
CA SER A 48 -3.16 -7.65 -0.17
C SER A 48 -4.62 -7.61 -0.60
N ALA A 49 -5.58 -7.76 0.32
CA ALA A 49 -7.00 -7.67 0.00
C ALA A 49 -7.36 -6.27 -0.52
N LEU A 50 -6.84 -5.21 0.09
CA LEU A 50 -7.06 -3.83 -0.34
C LEU A 50 -6.50 -3.59 -1.74
N LEU A 51 -5.28 -4.08 -2.01
CA LEU A 51 -4.65 -4.00 -3.34
C LEU A 51 -5.47 -4.75 -4.40
N LEU A 52 -5.94 -5.96 -4.10
CA LEU A 52 -6.77 -6.74 -5.02
C LEU A 52 -8.11 -6.05 -5.31
N VAL A 53 -8.75 -5.48 -4.29
CA VAL A 53 -9.98 -4.70 -4.46
C VAL A 53 -9.73 -3.49 -5.36
N PHE A 54 -8.68 -2.72 -5.12
CA PHE A 54 -8.34 -1.58 -5.99
C PHE A 54 -7.93 -2.01 -7.40
N ALA A 55 -7.26 -3.15 -7.56
CA ALA A 55 -6.89 -3.68 -8.88
C ALA A 55 -8.12 -4.04 -9.73
N VAL A 56 -9.18 -4.57 -9.10
CA VAL A 56 -10.41 -5.00 -9.79
C VAL A 56 -11.39 -3.83 -9.97
N PHE A 57 -11.57 -3.00 -8.94
CA PHE A 57 -12.62 -1.97 -8.92
C PHE A 57 -12.11 -0.54 -9.13
N GLY A 58 -10.80 -0.30 -9.09
CA GLY A 58 -10.23 1.05 -9.10
C GLY A 58 -10.52 1.83 -10.38
N TYR A 59 -10.54 1.17 -11.54
CA TYR A 59 -10.86 1.84 -12.81
C TYR A 59 -12.30 2.34 -12.84
N GLY A 60 -13.26 1.52 -12.41
CA GLY A 60 -14.68 1.92 -12.32
C GLY A 60 -14.92 3.02 -11.30
N PHE A 61 -14.16 3.05 -10.20
CA PHE A 61 -14.17 4.15 -9.24
C PHE A 61 -13.74 5.47 -9.90
N PHE A 62 -12.63 5.46 -10.64
CA PHE A 62 -12.12 6.64 -11.35
C PHE A 62 -13.09 7.14 -12.43
N GLU A 63 -13.67 6.23 -13.21
CA GLU A 63 -14.65 6.56 -14.26
C GLU A 63 -15.92 7.20 -13.68
N TYR A 64 -16.43 6.67 -12.56
CA TYR A 64 -17.61 7.23 -11.88
C TYR A 64 -17.41 8.69 -11.44
N TYR A 65 -16.22 9.02 -10.93
CA TYR A 65 -15.89 10.38 -10.51
C TYR A 65 -15.36 11.27 -11.66
N SER A 66 -15.28 10.76 -12.89
CA SER A 66 -14.64 11.45 -14.02
C SER A 66 -13.20 11.91 -13.72
N VAL A 67 -12.50 11.12 -12.90
CA VAL A 67 -11.12 11.36 -12.48
C VAL A 67 -10.20 10.48 -13.31
N THR A 68 -9.10 11.03 -13.82
CA THR A 68 -8.10 10.23 -14.54
C THR A 68 -7.08 9.61 -13.57
N PHE A 69 -6.37 8.58 -14.04
CA PHE A 69 -5.22 8.05 -13.30
C PHE A 69 -4.14 9.12 -13.05
N SER A 70 -4.02 10.12 -13.94
CA SER A 70 -3.10 11.25 -13.75
C SER A 70 -3.54 12.16 -12.60
N ASP A 71 -4.83 12.44 -12.48
CA ASP A 71 -5.38 13.23 -11.38
C ASP A 71 -5.13 12.55 -10.03
N PHE A 72 -5.32 11.23 -9.97
CA PHE A 72 -5.03 10.44 -8.77
C PHE A 72 -3.55 10.51 -8.37
N LYS A 73 -2.63 10.39 -9.34
CA LYS A 73 -1.18 10.53 -9.08
C LYS A 73 -0.81 11.91 -8.54
N ILE A 74 -1.41 12.98 -9.08
CA ILE A 74 -1.17 14.36 -8.59
C ILE A 74 -1.70 14.50 -7.16
N ALA A 75 -2.94 14.07 -6.90
CA ALA A 75 -3.53 14.13 -5.58
C ALA A 75 -2.71 13.34 -4.54
N GLY A 76 -2.26 12.13 -4.90
CA GLY A 76 -1.37 11.33 -4.06
C GLY A 76 -0.03 12.03 -3.80
N GLY A 77 0.57 12.65 -4.82
CA GLY A 77 1.81 13.42 -4.66
C GLY A 77 1.65 14.64 -3.75
N VAL A 78 0.53 15.36 -3.86
CA VAL A 78 0.22 16.49 -2.96
C VAL A 78 -0.01 15.99 -1.54
N LEU A 79 -0.72 14.88 -1.36
CA LEU A 79 -0.94 14.29 -0.03
C LEU A 79 0.39 13.91 0.64
N LEU A 80 1.32 13.31 -0.12
CA LEU A 80 2.67 12.98 0.36
C LEU A 80 3.50 14.21 0.75
N LEU A 81 3.28 15.36 0.10
CA LEU A 81 3.94 16.62 0.46
C LEU A 81 3.42 17.20 1.79
N LEU A 82 2.16 16.90 2.12
CA LEU A 82 1.47 17.43 3.29
C LEU A 82 1.73 16.64 4.58
N ILE A 83 2.01 15.33 4.47
CA ILE A 83 2.35 14.44 5.60
C ILE A 83 3.84 14.54 5.96
#